data_AF-A0A5K0WND1-F1
#
_entry.id   AF-A0A5K0WND1-F1
#
_cell.length_a   1.000
_cell.length_b   1.000
_cell.length_c   1.000
_cell.angle_alpha   90.00
_cell.angle_beta   90.00
_cell.angle_gamma   90.00
#
_symmetry.space_group_name_H-M   'P 1'
#
loop_
_entity.id
_entity.type
_entity.pdbx_description
1 polymer ?
#
loop_
_entity_poly.entity_id
_entity_poly.type
_entity_poly.pdbx_seq_one_letter_code
_entity_poly.pdbx_strand_id
1 'polypeptide(L)'
;GSAFFPLYHNYLNSLVAESRAVSVEYRLAPEHHAPTCHHDCWAAFQWVARQTRPGTELWIANHADLSHIMVTGDSAGANLVHHVAIRAGGTSAVHGLGPLVEDL
;
A
#
# COMPACT_ATOMS: atom_id res chain seq x y z
N GLY A 1 -8.90 -5.34 10.04
CA GLY A 1 -9.87 -4.24 10.16
C GLY A 1 -10.48 -3.99 8.80
N SER A 2 -11.65 -3.34 8.76
CA SER A 2 -12.29 -2.90 7.50
C SER A 2 -12.06 -1.40 7.33
N ALA A 3 -11.82 -0.95 6.10
CA ALA A 3 -11.78 0.45 5.69
C ALA A 3 -13.11 1.17 5.95
N PHE A 4 -14.22 0.42 6.03
CA PHE A 4 -15.54 0.96 6.36
C PHE A 4 -15.81 1.06 7.87
N PHE A 5 -14.91 0.57 8.72
CA PHE A 5 -15.07 0.68 10.16
C PHE A 5 -14.81 2.14 10.60
N PRO A 6 -15.72 2.78 11.37
CA PRO A 6 -15.63 4.21 11.69
C PRO A 6 -14.32 4.66 12.33
N LEU A 7 -13.70 3.82 13.16
CA LEU A 7 -12.41 4.14 13.79
C LEU A 7 -11.32 4.37 12.74
N TYR A 8 -11.20 3.48 11.75
CA TYR A 8 -10.18 3.58 10.70
C TYR A 8 -10.50 4.67 9.70
N HIS A 9 -11.77 4.82 9.34
CA HIS A 9 -12.22 5.90 8.45
C HIS A 9 -11.95 7.29 9.05
N ASN A 10 -12.30 7.49 10.32
CA ASN A 10 -12.08 8.77 11.01
C ASN A 10 -10.58 9.05 11.21
N TYR A 11 -9.80 8.02 11.54
CA TYR A 11 -8.34 8.16 11.62
C TYR A 11 -7.73 8.60 10.29
N LEU A 12 -8.10 7.94 9.18
CA LEU A 12 -7.63 8.37 7.85
C LEU A 12 -8.12 9.76 7.47
N ASN A 13 -9.34 10.15 7.83
CA ASN A 13 -9.84 11.51 7.60
C ASN A 13 -8.97 12.57 8.31
N SER A 14 -8.41 12.27 9.48
CA SER A 14 -7.48 13.19 10.15
C SER A 14 -6.15 13.34 9.40
N LEU A 15 -5.68 12.28 8.72
CA LEU A 15 -4.43 12.28 7.97
C LEU A 15 -4.54 12.95 6.60
N VAL A 16 -5.69 12.83 5.93
CA VAL A 16 -5.89 13.43 4.58
C VAL A 16 -6.06 14.95 4.61
N ALA A 17 -6.13 15.57 5.79
CA ALA A 17 -5.99 17.02 5.92
C ALA A 17 -4.61 17.51 5.44
N GLU A 18 -3.58 16.66 5.56
CA GLU A 18 -2.18 16.97 5.21
C GLU A 18 -1.63 16.07 4.09
N SER A 19 -2.41 15.07 3.64
CA SER A 19 -1.95 14.05 2.71
C SER A 19 -3.05 13.52 1.80
N ARG A 20 -2.72 12.54 0.95
CA ARG A 20 -3.68 11.77 0.16
C ARG A 20 -3.59 10.31 0.56
N ALA A 21 -4.73 9.71 0.84
CA ALA A 21 -4.78 8.33 1.31
C ALA A 21 -5.74 7.48 0.48
N VAL A 22 -5.36 6.22 0.30
CA VAL A 22 -6.23 5.16 -0.21
C VAL A 22 -6.33 4.11 0.89
N SER A 23 -7.52 3.94 1.46
CA SER A 23 -7.80 2.86 2.42
C SER A 23 -8.13 1.58 1.66
N VAL A 24 -7.46 0.48 1.98
CA VAL A 24 -7.67 -0.80 1.30
C VAL A 24 -8.68 -1.64 2.06
N GLU A 25 -9.83 -1.92 1.42
CA GLU A 25 -10.73 -2.97 1.89
C GLU A 25 -10.22 -4.34 1.43
N TYR A 26 -9.34 -4.93 2.23
CA TYR A 26 -8.83 -6.27 1.98
C TYR A 26 -9.76 -7.33 2.61
N ARG A 27 -9.79 -8.53 2.02
CA ARG A 27 -10.61 -9.63 2.53
C ARG A 27 -10.16 -10.09 3.91
N LEU A 28 -11.13 -10.35 4.78
CA LEU A 28 -10.91 -10.67 6.19
C LEU A 28 -10.97 -12.18 6.47
N ALA A 29 -10.23 -12.59 7.49
CA ALA A 29 -10.39 -13.90 8.11
C ALA A 29 -11.56 -13.86 9.12
N PRO A 30 -12.25 -14.99 9.37
CA PRO A 30 -11.92 -16.35 8.89
C PRO A 30 -12.39 -16.68 7.46
N GLU A 31 -13.30 -15.91 6.86
CA GLU A 31 -13.92 -16.22 5.56
C GLU A 31 -12.88 -16.33 4.43
N HIS A 32 -11.81 -15.53 4.52
CA HIS A 32 -10.68 -15.54 3.61
C HIS A 32 -9.36 -15.63 4.38
N HIS A 33 -8.89 -16.86 4.58
CA HIS A 33 -7.62 -17.13 5.25
C HIS A 33 -6.43 -16.48 4.52
N ALA A 34 -5.34 -16.27 5.27
CA ALA A 34 -4.05 -15.91 4.70
C ALA A 34 -3.63 -16.94 3.62
N PRO A 35 -3.01 -16.51 2.50
CA PRO A 35 -2.42 -15.18 2.26
C PRO A 35 -3.34 -14.18 1.55
N THR A 36 -4.66 -14.39 1.52
CA THR A 36 -5.60 -13.59 0.70
C THR A 36 -5.48 -12.08 0.92
N CYS A 37 -5.47 -11.63 2.18
CA CYS A 37 -5.33 -10.21 2.53
C CYS A 37 -4.01 -9.60 2.02
N HIS A 38 -2.90 -10.36 2.02
CA HIS A 38 -1.61 -9.90 1.47
C HIS A 38 -1.70 -9.69 -0.04
N HIS A 39 -2.43 -10.55 -0.75
CA HIS A 39 -2.65 -10.40 -2.19
C HIS A 39 -3.48 -9.17 -2.51
N ASP A 40 -4.52 -8.89 -1.74
CA ASP A 40 -5.37 -7.71 -1.92
C ASP A 40 -4.59 -6.42 -1.70
N CYS A 41 -3.82 -6.33 -0.61
CA CYS A 41 -2.96 -5.18 -0.35
C CYS A 41 -1.88 -4.99 -1.43
N TRP A 42 -1.28 -6.07 -1.92
CA TRP A 42 -0.32 -6.00 -3.02
C TRP A 42 -0.96 -5.56 -4.35
N ALA A 43 -2.17 -6.04 -4.65
CA ALA A 43 -2.92 -5.62 -5.83
C ALA A 43 -3.28 -4.13 -5.74
N ALA A 44 -3.73 -3.66 -4.58
CA ALA A 44 -4.04 -2.25 -4.33
C ALA A 44 -2.80 -1.35 -4.48
N PHE A 45 -1.66 -1.75 -3.91
CA PHE A 45 -0.40 -1.02 -4.06
C PHE A 45 0.00 -0.88 -5.54
N GLN A 46 -0.02 -1.99 -6.28
CA GLN A 46 0.28 -1.95 -7.72
C GLN A 46 -0.72 -1.11 -8.51
N TRP A 47 -2.00 -1.14 -8.12
CA TRP A 47 -3.02 -0.31 -8.73
C TRP A 47 -2.67 1.17 -8.54
N VAL A 48 -2.38 1.63 -7.32
CA VAL A 48 -1.96 3.03 -7.06
C VAL A 48 -0.70 3.40 -7.83
N ALA A 49 0.33 2.55 -7.80
CA ALA A 49 1.61 2.83 -8.48
C ALA A 49 1.49 2.94 -10.01
N ARG A 50 0.39 2.44 -10.60
CA ARG A 50 0.13 2.47 -12.05
C ARG A 50 -0.78 3.62 -12.48
N GLN A 51 -1.14 4.54 -11.58
CA GLN A 51 -2.06 5.65 -11.89
C GLN A 51 -1.48 6.77 -12.78
N THR A 52 -0.45 6.47 -13.58
CA THR A 52 0.20 7.36 -14.56
C THR A 52 -0.16 7.06 -16.04
N ARG A 53 -0.94 6.01 -16.31
CA ARG A 53 -1.27 5.50 -17.66
C ARG A 53 -2.60 6.05 -18.21
N PRO A 54 -2.99 5.76 -19.46
CA PRO A 54 -4.35 6.02 -19.94
C PRO A 54 -5.39 5.19 -19.17
N GLY A 55 -6.55 5.79 -18.85
CA GLY A 55 -7.62 5.13 -18.10
C GLY A 55 -7.41 5.09 -16.58
N THR A 56 -6.62 6.03 -16.05
CA THR A 56 -6.33 6.12 -14.62
C THR A 56 -7.42 6.85 -13.83
N GLU A 57 -7.41 6.62 -12.53
CA GLU A 57 -8.23 7.33 -11.57
C GLU A 57 -7.76 8.79 -11.53
N LEU A 58 -8.61 9.69 -12.00
CA LEU A 58 -8.26 11.09 -12.25
C LEU A 58 -7.92 11.83 -10.96
N TRP A 59 -8.56 11.50 -9.83
CA TRP A 59 -8.24 12.14 -8.56
C TRP A 59 -6.81 11.79 -8.09
N ILE A 60 -6.37 10.54 -8.25
CA ILE A 60 -4.98 10.14 -7.97
C ILE A 60 -4.04 10.80 -8.99
N ALA A 61 -4.33 10.69 -10.28
CA ALA A 61 -3.44 11.20 -11.33
C ALA A 61 -3.22 12.73 -11.25
N ASN A 62 -4.26 13.49 -10.91
CA ASN A 62 -4.20 14.95 -10.85
C ASN A 62 -3.63 15.49 -9.55
N HIS A 63 -3.55 14.65 -8.51
CA HIS A 63 -3.33 15.17 -7.18
C HIS A 63 -2.30 14.40 -6.33
N ALA A 64 -2.00 13.13 -6.60
CA ALA A 64 -1.00 12.38 -5.87
C ALA A 64 0.40 12.50 -6.51
N ASP A 65 1.43 12.62 -5.67
CA ASP A 65 2.82 12.48 -6.11
C ASP A 65 3.24 11.00 -6.02
N LEU A 66 3.21 10.31 -7.15
CA LEU A 66 3.52 8.87 -7.22
C LEU A 66 5.03 8.58 -7.17
N SER A 67 5.90 9.59 -7.13
CA SER A 67 7.32 9.40 -6.81
C SER A 67 7.53 9.14 -5.31
N HIS A 68 6.54 9.47 -4.48
CA HIS A 68 6.57 9.32 -3.03
C HIS A 68 5.33 8.56 -2.52
N ILE A 69 5.34 7.24 -2.66
CA ILE A 69 4.28 6.37 -2.15
C ILE A 69 4.67 5.84 -0.76
N MET A 70 3.86 6.13 0.24
CA MET A 70 3.98 5.56 1.59
C MET A 70 2.93 4.48 1.81
N VAL A 71 3.30 3.42 2.55
CA VAL A 71 2.38 2.34 2.95
C VAL A 71 2.38 2.27 4.47
N THR A 72 1.20 2.28 5.09
CA THR A 72 1.03 2.35 6.55
C THR A 72 -0.13 1.49 7.03
N GLY A 73 -0.13 1.13 8.31
CA GLY A 73 -1.13 0.28 8.94
C GLY A 73 -0.80 0.00 10.41
N ASP A 74 -1.82 -0.28 11.20
CA ASP A 74 -1.73 -0.65 12.62
C ASP A 74 -2.06 -2.13 12.83
N SER A 75 -1.60 -2.72 13.94
CA SER A 75 -1.94 -4.09 14.33
C SER A 75 -1.68 -5.10 13.18
N ALA A 76 -2.67 -5.90 12.79
CA ALA A 76 -2.57 -6.80 11.63
C ALA A 76 -2.25 -6.06 10.32
N GLY A 77 -2.68 -4.81 10.16
CA GLY A 77 -2.32 -3.97 9.01
C GLY A 77 -0.82 -3.69 8.93
N ALA A 78 -0.12 -3.51 10.05
CA ALA A 78 1.33 -3.33 10.06
C ALA A 78 2.08 -4.56 9.52
N ASN A 79 1.56 -5.77 9.78
CA ASN A 79 2.08 -6.99 9.18
C ASN A 79 1.89 -6.98 7.64
N LEU A 80 0.72 -6.57 7.15
CA LEU A 80 0.47 -6.46 5.70
C LEU A 80 1.40 -5.44 5.04
N VAL A 81 1.61 -4.28 5.68
CA VAL A 81 2.55 -3.23 5.23
C VAL A 81 3.96 -3.80 5.10
N HIS A 82 4.43 -4.53 6.11
CA HIS A 82 5.75 -5.16 6.06
C HIS A 82 5.90 -6.08 4.84
N HIS A 83 4.91 -6.94 4.58
CA HIS A 83 4.92 -7.81 3.41
C HIS A 83 4.86 -7.06 2.08
N VAL A 84 4.07 -5.98 1.99
CA VAL A 84 4.04 -5.12 0.79
C VAL A 84 5.39 -4.43 0.58
N ALA A 85 6.00 -3.89 1.64
CA ALA A 85 7.27 -3.19 1.56
C ALA A 85 8.42 -4.11 1.11
N ILE A 86 8.53 -5.31 1.70
CA ILE A 86 9.52 -6.31 1.27
C ILE A 86 9.30 -6.69 -0.20
N ARG A 87 8.05 -6.85 -0.62
CA ARG A 87 7.73 -7.21 -2.01
C ARG A 87 7.99 -6.06 -2.99
N ALA A 88 7.78 -4.82 -2.58
CA ALA A 88 8.03 -3.63 -3.41
C ALA A 88 9.53 -3.32 -3.54
N GLY A 89 10.30 -3.48 -2.46
CA GLY A 89 11.74 -3.22 -2.45
C GLY A 89 12.61 -4.37 -2.98
N GLY A 90 12.03 -5.55 -3.21
CA GLY A 90 12.81 -6.78 -3.45
C GLY A 90 13.72 -7.13 -2.27
N THR A 91 14.54 -8.18 -2.41
CA THR A 91 15.57 -8.60 -1.45
C THR A 91 16.60 -7.51 -1.08
N SER A 92 16.57 -6.35 -1.75
CA SER A 92 17.48 -5.22 -1.54
C SER A 92 17.13 -4.35 -0.33
N ALA A 93 15.95 -4.50 0.30
CA ALA A 93 15.59 -3.75 1.50
C ALA A 93 16.14 -4.35 2.81
N VAL A 94 16.73 -5.55 2.77
CA VAL A 94 17.34 -6.23 3.94
C VAL A 94 18.84 -5.93 4.06
N HIS A 95 19.42 -5.21 3.10
CA HIS A 95 20.81 -4.76 3.18
C HIS A 95 20.89 -3.26 2.95
N GLY A 96 21.15 -2.51 4.02
CA GLY A 96 21.53 -1.09 3.97
C GLY A 96 22.91 -0.87 3.36
N LEU A 97 23.19 -1.49 2.21
CA LEU A 97 24.35 -1.21 1.37
C LEU A 97 23.81 -1.01 -0.05
N GLY A 98 24.35 -0.01 -0.73
CA GLY A 98 23.88 0.51 -2.02
C GLY A 98 23.80 -0.54 -3.14
N PRO A 99 23.48 -0.10 -4.38
CA PRO A 99 23.22 -1.02 -5.48
C PRO A 99 24.40 -1.96 -5.69
N LEU A 100 24.11 -3.26 -5.65
CA LEU A 100 25.04 -4.26 -6.14
C LEU A 100 25.14 -4.05 -7.66
N VAL A 101 26.29 -3.52 -8.05
CA VAL A 101 26.81 -3.62 -9.42
C VAL A 101 27.09 -5.09 -9.70
N GLU A 102 26.94 -5.48 -10.97
CA GLU A 102 27.18 -6.78 -11.63
C GLU A 102 25.90 -7.65 -11.77
N ASP A 103 25.42 -8.02 -12.97
CA ASP A 103 26.05 -8.14 -14.30
C ASP A 103 25.03 -7.93 -15.44
N LEU A 104 25.55 -7.44 -16.57
CA LEU A 104 25.04 -7.32 -17.96
C LEU A 104 23.60 -7.76 -18.29
#